data_AF-A0A7G8GNA9-F1
#
_entry.id   AF-A0A7G8GNA9-F1
#
_cell.length_a   1.000
_cell.length_b   1.000
_cell.length_c   1.000
_cell.angle_alpha   90.00
_cell.angle_beta   90.00
_cell.angle_gamma   90.00
#
_symmetry.space_group_name_H-M   'P 1'
#
loop_
_entity.id
_entity.type
_entity.pdbx_description
1 polymer ?
#
loop_
_entity_poly.entity_id
_entity_poly.type
_entity_poly.pdbx_seq_one_letter_code
_entity_poly.pdbx_strand_id
1 'polypeptide(L)'
;MRCTALPFTAVRFTAIGLLTALAIAGLTGGSVRAQQPDATTIAVAVAQGNAHCLIKTGTMKPEKAQSIADGFLAQQQISPQARDAVKNTPGFRDLMNAYIADQGGCSALVEALQR
;
A
#
# COMPACT_ATOMS: atom_id res chain seq x y z
N MET A 1 28.33 -36.41 36.27
CA MET A 1 27.15 -35.82 36.95
C MET A 1 27.57 -34.48 37.54
N ARG A 2 26.88 -33.40 37.09
CA ARG A 2 26.76 -32.03 37.65
C ARG A 2 28.00 -31.19 38.01
N CYS A 3 27.72 -29.87 37.96
CA CYS A 3 28.48 -28.69 38.38
C CYS A 3 29.35 -28.07 37.25
N THR A 4 29.29 -26.78 36.90
CA THR A 4 28.73 -25.60 37.60
C THR A 4 28.76 -24.36 36.68
N ALA A 5 27.75 -23.49 36.85
CA ALA A 5 27.73 -22.02 36.72
C ALA A 5 28.46 -21.27 35.58
N LEU A 6 27.66 -20.61 34.74
CA LEU A 6 27.99 -19.38 34.01
C LEU A 6 28.18 -18.22 35.00
N PRO A 7 29.23 -17.39 34.87
CA PRO A 7 29.14 -16.00 35.29
C PRO A 7 28.80 -15.13 34.07
N PHE A 8 27.54 -14.71 33.99
CA PHE A 8 27.19 -13.44 33.38
C PHE A 8 28.04 -12.36 34.06
N THR A 9 29.03 -11.81 33.36
CA THR A 9 29.71 -10.61 33.81
C THR A 9 29.67 -9.58 32.70
N ALA A 10 28.75 -8.64 32.91
CA ALA A 10 28.78 -7.23 32.55
C ALA A 10 29.76 -6.80 31.46
N VAL A 11 29.15 -6.38 30.35
CA VAL A 11 29.65 -5.44 29.35
C VAL A 11 30.53 -4.37 30.00
N ARG A 12 31.79 -4.28 29.55
CA ARG A 12 32.60 -3.07 29.70
C ARG A 12 32.85 -2.50 28.32
N PHE A 13 32.15 -1.40 28.03
CA PHE A 13 32.44 -0.54 26.89
C PHE A 13 33.77 0.17 27.17
N THR A 14 34.81 -0.18 26.43
CA THR A 14 35.96 0.70 26.19
C THR A 14 36.27 0.67 24.70
N ALA A 15 36.27 1.86 24.12
CA ALA A 15 36.31 2.14 22.71
C ALA A 15 37.67 1.80 22.05
N ILE A 16 37.61 1.75 20.72
CA ILE A 16 38.70 1.87 19.73
C ILE A 16 39.35 0.55 19.30
N GLY A 17 39.07 0.14 18.06
CA GLY A 17 40.01 -0.64 17.26
C GLY A 17 39.41 -1.71 16.34
N LEU A 18 39.32 -1.37 15.05
CA LEU A 18 39.45 -2.27 13.89
C LEU A 18 38.42 -3.41 13.65
N LEU A 19 37.56 -3.15 12.66
CA LEU A 19 37.29 -4.00 11.48
C LEU A 19 37.80 -5.46 11.55
N THR A 20 36.88 -6.41 11.69
CA THR A 20 36.96 -7.71 11.03
C THR A 20 35.56 -8.25 10.76
N ALA A 21 35.39 -8.74 9.54
CA ALA A 21 34.13 -9.10 8.93
C ALA A 21 33.43 -10.27 9.62
N LEU A 22 32.13 -10.12 9.90
CA LEU A 22 31.20 -11.25 9.87
C LEU A 22 30.37 -11.13 8.59
N ALA A 23 30.77 -11.90 7.58
CA ALA A 23 29.92 -12.27 6.48
C ALA A 23 28.73 -13.04 7.06
N ILE A 24 27.57 -12.38 7.17
CA ILE A 24 26.30 -13.05 7.37
C ILE A 24 25.93 -13.66 6.02
N ALA A 25 26.53 -14.81 5.72
CA ALA A 25 26.04 -15.69 4.68
C ALA A 25 24.65 -16.16 5.11
N GLY A 26 23.62 -15.87 4.31
CA GLY A 26 22.41 -16.68 4.31
C GLY A 26 21.06 -15.97 4.37
N LEU A 27 20.97 -14.64 4.49
CA LEU A 27 19.69 -13.95 4.25
C LEU A 27 19.53 -13.62 2.76
N THR A 28 19.60 -14.63 1.89
CA THR A 28 19.00 -14.52 0.54
C THR A 28 17.49 -14.77 0.63
N GLY A 29 16.83 -14.17 1.63
CA GLY A 29 15.44 -13.76 1.48
C GLY A 29 15.49 -12.52 0.62
N GLY A 30 15.56 -12.72 -0.71
CA GLY A 30 15.42 -11.64 -1.68
C GLY A 30 14.19 -10.86 -1.29
N SER A 31 14.39 -9.70 -0.66
CA SER A 31 13.32 -8.79 -0.33
C SER A 31 12.86 -8.27 -1.69
N VAL A 32 11.87 -8.95 -2.27
CA VAL A 32 11.08 -8.35 -3.35
C VAL A 32 10.41 -7.17 -2.66
N ARG A 33 11.07 -6.00 -2.68
CA ARG A 33 10.40 -4.75 -2.33
C ARG A 33 9.26 -4.67 -3.33
N ALA A 34 8.03 -4.87 -2.84
CA ALA A 34 6.86 -4.56 -3.63
C ALA A 34 7.05 -3.12 -4.13
N GLN A 35 7.22 -2.98 -5.45
CA GLN A 35 7.33 -1.67 -6.07
C GLN A 35 6.10 -0.89 -5.64
N GLN A 36 6.29 0.26 -5.00
CA GLN A 36 5.15 1.09 -4.64
C GLN A 36 4.41 1.47 -5.93
N PRO A 37 3.06 1.47 -5.92
CA PRO A 37 2.30 1.86 -7.10
C PRO A 37 2.70 3.27 -7.54
N ASP A 38 2.79 3.51 -8.85
CA ASP A 38 3.02 4.85 -9.37
C ASP A 38 1.80 5.78 -9.12
N ALA A 39 2.01 7.08 -9.30
CA ALA A 39 0.98 8.09 -9.03
C ALA A 39 -0.28 7.88 -9.88
N THR A 40 -0.15 7.43 -11.13
CA THR A 40 -1.28 7.13 -12.01
C THR A 40 -2.11 5.98 -11.44
N THR A 41 -1.43 4.92 -11.01
CA THR A 41 -2.05 3.74 -10.41
C THR A 41 -2.79 4.09 -9.12
N ILE A 42 -2.18 4.91 -8.27
CA ILE A 42 -2.82 5.41 -7.04
C ILE A 42 -4.05 6.24 -7.37
N ALA A 43 -3.95 7.20 -8.29
CA ALA A 43 -5.08 8.07 -8.66
C ALA A 43 -6.26 7.26 -9.20
N VAL A 44 -5.99 6.27 -10.07
CA VAL A 44 -7.03 5.38 -10.62
C VAL A 44 -7.65 4.52 -9.52
N ALA A 45 -6.85 3.98 -8.60
CA ALA A 45 -7.36 3.18 -7.47
C ALA A 45 -8.27 4.02 -6.55
N VAL A 46 -7.87 5.25 -6.22
CA VAL A 46 -8.66 6.18 -5.40
C VAL A 46 -9.98 6.54 -6.10
N ALA A 47 -9.92 6.98 -7.35
CA ALA A 47 -11.10 7.41 -8.09
C ALA A 47 -12.11 6.27 -8.26
N GLN A 48 -11.63 5.07 -8.62
CA GLN A 48 -12.48 3.88 -8.79
C GLN A 48 -12.98 3.35 -7.44
N GLY A 49 -12.18 3.42 -6.38
CA GLY A 49 -12.61 3.07 -5.03
C GLY A 49 -13.75 3.96 -4.54
N ASN A 50 -13.65 5.27 -4.77
CA ASN A 50 -14.70 6.24 -4.45
C ASN A 50 -15.99 5.96 -5.24
N ALA A 51 -15.88 5.78 -6.56
CA ALA A 51 -17.04 5.44 -7.39
C ALA A 51 -17.68 4.11 -6.94
N HIS A 52 -16.87 3.08 -6.69
CA HIS A 52 -17.34 1.80 -6.20
C HIS A 52 -18.15 1.95 -4.91
N CYS A 53 -17.64 2.71 -3.94
CA CYS A 53 -18.32 2.88 -2.67
C CYS A 53 -19.58 3.75 -2.76
N LEU A 54 -19.60 4.78 -3.61
CA LEU A 54 -20.80 5.56 -3.90
C LEU A 54 -21.92 4.71 -4.52
N ILE A 55 -21.56 3.77 -5.40
CA ILE A 55 -22.49 2.82 -6.00
C ILE A 55 -22.98 1.80 -4.96
N LYS A 56 -22.04 1.16 -4.26
CA LYS A 56 -22.33 0.07 -3.31
C LYS A 56 -23.23 0.51 -2.17
N THR A 57 -23.10 1.76 -1.71
CA THR A 57 -23.93 2.34 -0.64
C THR A 57 -25.26 2.88 -1.14
N GLY A 58 -25.52 2.86 -2.45
CA GLY A 58 -26.75 3.43 -3.04
C GLY A 58 -26.77 4.96 -3.08
N THR A 59 -25.68 5.62 -2.71
CA THR A 59 -25.56 7.09 -2.70
C THR A 59 -25.61 7.69 -4.10
N MET A 60 -25.12 6.95 -5.10
CA MET A 60 -25.06 7.43 -6.48
C MET A 60 -25.29 6.31 -7.49
N LYS A 61 -25.96 6.63 -8.60
CA LYS A 61 -26.12 5.72 -9.73
C LYS A 61 -24.77 5.38 -10.38
N PRO A 62 -24.60 4.15 -10.92
CA PRO A 62 -23.35 3.71 -11.55
C PRO A 62 -22.79 4.68 -12.59
N GLU A 63 -23.63 5.17 -13.50
CA GLU A 63 -23.21 6.00 -14.62
C GLU A 63 -22.66 7.34 -14.12
N LYS A 64 -23.31 7.92 -13.10
CA LYS A 64 -22.89 9.21 -12.53
C LYS A 64 -21.62 9.06 -11.71
N ALA A 65 -21.51 8.00 -10.90
CA ALA A 65 -20.31 7.73 -10.10
C ALA A 65 -19.08 7.52 -11.00
N GLN A 66 -19.23 6.74 -12.07
CA GLN A 66 -18.16 6.53 -13.04
C GLN A 66 -17.80 7.81 -13.79
N SER A 67 -18.79 8.58 -14.24
CA SER A 67 -18.54 9.87 -14.89
C SER A 67 -17.74 10.85 -14.00
N ILE A 68 -18.00 10.87 -12.69
CA ILE A 68 -17.23 11.70 -11.75
C ILE A 68 -15.80 11.17 -11.60
N ALA A 69 -15.61 9.86 -11.40
CA ALA A 69 -14.28 9.26 -11.32
C ALA A 69 -13.47 9.55 -12.59
N ASP A 70 -14.09 9.40 -13.77
CA ASP A 70 -13.46 9.69 -15.04
C ASP A 70 -13.14 11.17 -15.23
N GLY A 71 -14.02 12.06 -14.75
CA GLY A 71 -13.78 13.50 -14.75
C GLY A 71 -12.59 13.88 -13.87
N PHE A 72 -12.50 13.32 -12.66
CA PHE A 72 -11.36 13.52 -11.76
C PHE A 72 -10.05 13.07 -12.40
N LEU A 73 -10.02 11.86 -12.97
CA LEU A 73 -8.83 11.33 -13.62
C LEU A 73 -8.43 12.17 -14.86
N ALA A 74 -9.39 12.79 -15.54
CA ALA A 74 -9.10 13.67 -16.68
C ALA A 74 -8.46 14.97 -16.22
N GLN A 75 -8.90 15.53 -15.08
CA GLN A 75 -8.27 16.70 -14.47
C GLN A 75 -6.83 16.41 -14.04
N GLN A 76 -6.54 15.17 -13.65
CA GLN A 76 -5.17 14.69 -13.38
C GLN A 76 -4.36 14.39 -14.65
N GLN A 77 -4.87 14.74 -15.83
CA GLN A 77 -4.25 14.47 -17.15
C GLN A 77 -4.02 12.98 -17.44
N ILE A 78 -4.76 12.09 -16.77
CA ILE A 78 -4.69 10.64 -16.99
C ILE A 78 -5.64 10.28 -18.14
N SER A 79 -5.08 9.84 -19.26
CA SER A 79 -5.85 9.45 -20.45
C SER A 79 -6.70 8.19 -20.22
N PRO A 80 -7.80 7.99 -20.96
CA PRO A 80 -8.59 6.76 -20.89
C PRO A 80 -7.73 5.49 -21.08
N GLN A 81 -6.80 5.52 -22.03
CA GLN A 81 -5.89 4.40 -22.31
C GLN A 81 -5.00 4.07 -21.11
N ALA A 82 -4.48 5.09 -20.41
CA ALA A 82 -3.69 4.88 -19.20
C ALA A 82 -4.54 4.30 -18.05
N ARG A 83 -5.79 4.76 -17.89
CA ARG A 83 -6.72 4.21 -16.89
C ARG A 83 -7.01 2.74 -17.17
N ASP A 84 -7.26 2.39 -18.42
CA ASP A 84 -7.56 1.02 -18.82
C ASP A 84 -6.35 0.10 -18.63
N ALA A 85 -5.15 0.57 -18.99
CA ALA A 85 -3.91 -0.16 -18.73
C ALA A 85 -3.74 -0.46 -17.22
N VAL A 86 -3.97 0.53 -16.37
CA VAL A 86 -3.92 0.34 -14.91
C VAL A 86 -4.99 -0.63 -14.43
N LYS A 87 -6.27 -0.43 -14.80
CA LYS A 87 -7.38 -1.29 -14.36
C LYS A 87 -7.20 -2.75 -14.76
N ASN A 88 -6.52 -3.00 -15.88
CA ASN A 88 -6.26 -4.34 -16.40
C ASN A 88 -4.99 -4.98 -15.82
N THR A 89 -4.21 -4.25 -15.04
CA THR A 89 -3.00 -4.79 -14.40
C THR A 89 -3.37 -5.76 -13.26
N PRO A 90 -2.71 -6.93 -13.16
CA PRO A 90 -2.91 -7.84 -12.03
C PRO A 90 -2.73 -7.14 -10.67
N GLY A 91 -3.63 -7.40 -9.73
CA GLY A 91 -3.59 -6.81 -8.38
C GLY A 91 -4.21 -5.41 -8.25
N PHE A 92 -4.67 -4.78 -9.34
CA PHE A 92 -5.34 -3.48 -9.26
C PHE A 92 -6.56 -3.51 -8.33
N ARG A 93 -7.38 -4.56 -8.40
CA ARG A 93 -8.56 -4.70 -7.54
C ARG A 93 -8.18 -4.84 -6.06
N ASP A 94 -7.08 -5.52 -5.76
CA ASP A 94 -6.58 -5.68 -4.40
C ASP A 94 -6.06 -4.35 -3.85
N LEU A 95 -5.37 -3.57 -4.69
CA LEU A 95 -4.95 -2.21 -4.36
C LEU A 95 -6.15 -1.30 -4.06
N MET A 96 -7.18 -1.31 -4.91
CA MET A 96 -8.41 -0.55 -4.70
C MET A 96 -9.11 -0.96 -3.40
N ASN A 97 -9.20 -2.26 -3.12
CA ASN A 97 -9.79 -2.77 -1.89
C ASN A 97 -8.98 -2.40 -0.65
N ALA A 98 -7.64 -2.41 -0.74
CA ALA A 98 -6.75 -1.96 0.33
C ALA A 98 -6.95 -0.47 0.62
N TYR A 99 -7.07 0.37 -0.41
CA TYR A 99 -7.44 1.77 -0.27
C TYR A 99 -8.79 1.92 0.47
N ILE A 100 -9.83 1.22 0.04
CA ILE A 100 -11.15 1.29 0.69
C ILE A 100 -11.06 0.85 2.16
N ALA A 101 -10.31 -0.20 2.46
CA ALA A 101 -10.13 -0.69 3.82
C ALA A 101 -9.39 0.32 4.71
N ASP A 102 -8.37 0.98 4.18
CA ASP A 102 -7.63 2.06 4.86
C ASP A 102 -8.53 3.26 5.19
N GLN A 103 -9.54 3.53 4.36
CA GLN A 103 -10.56 4.54 4.63
C GLN A 103 -11.65 4.09 5.63
N GLY A 104 -11.53 2.90 6.23
CA GLY A 104 -12.54 2.35 7.14
C GLY A 104 -13.74 1.69 6.45
N GLY A 105 -13.62 1.37 5.16
CA GLY A 105 -14.66 0.76 4.34
C GLY A 105 -15.57 1.78 3.66
N CYS A 106 -16.47 1.28 2.80
CA CYS A 106 -17.28 2.15 1.95
C CYS A 106 -18.22 3.12 2.69
N SER A 107 -18.77 2.73 3.84
CA SER A 107 -19.64 3.62 4.61
C SER A 107 -18.89 4.83 5.14
N ALA A 108 -17.73 4.62 5.77
CA ALA A 108 -16.89 5.69 6.29
C ALA A 108 -16.35 6.59 5.17
N LEU A 109 -15.90 5.97 4.06
CA LEU A 109 -15.43 6.70 2.89
C LEU A 109 -16.52 7.62 2.32
N VAL A 110 -17.74 7.12 2.13
CA VAL A 110 -18.84 7.93 1.58
C VAL A 110 -19.24 9.06 2.53
N GLU A 111 -19.26 8.81 3.84
CA GLU A 111 -19.50 9.87 4.83
C GLU A 111 -18.45 10.99 4.72
N ALA A 112 -17.17 10.62 4.52
CA ALA A 112 -16.10 11.59 4.33
C ALA A 112 -16.24 12.40 3.03
N LEU A 113 -16.75 11.80 1.94
CA LEU A 113 -16.99 12.48 0.66
C LEU A 113 -18.17 13.47 0.68
N GLN A 114 -19.07 13.35 1.65
CA GLN A 114 -20.27 14.19 1.77
C GLN A 114 -20.06 15.43 2.65
N ARG A 115 -18.91 15.54 3.30
CA ARG A 115 -18.54 16.68 4.14
C ARG A 115 -17.85 17.76 3.31
#